data_AF-A0A349ULY2-F1
#
_entry.id   AF-A0A349ULY2-F1
#
_cell.length_a   1.000
_cell.length_b   1.000
_cell.length_c   1.000
_cell.angle_alpha   90.00
_cell.angle_beta   90.00
_cell.angle_gamma   90.00
#
_symmetry.space_group_name_H-M   'P 1'
#
loop_
_entity.id
_entity.type
_entity.pdbx_description
1 polymer ?
#
loop_
_entity_poly.entity_id
_entity_poly.type
_entity_poly.pdbx_seq_one_letter_code
_entity_poly.pdbx_strand_id
1 'polypeptide(L)'
;RARMPCEPFQPEGIRRAIRQRFEEFLDDEERFVIDVQSRQVRVPPVLARFSPSLIADYERRYGATGATLTTALLPHTSSSAQRRLQDAIGYAVSPAPPGKFLLTTKPHR
;
A
#
# COMPACT_ATOMS: atom_id res chain seq x y z
N ARG A 1 -1.95 -10.32 -17.82
CA ARG A 1 -2.73 -9.42 -18.72
C ARG A 1 -3.84 -8.79 -17.90
N ALA A 2 -3.83 -7.47 -17.68
CA ALA A 2 -4.95 -6.77 -17.06
C ALA A 2 -6.11 -6.73 -18.06
N ARG A 3 -7.29 -7.24 -17.69
CA ARG A 3 -8.51 -7.10 -18.50
C ARG A 3 -9.04 -5.68 -18.28
N MET A 4 -9.24 -4.94 -19.37
CA MET A 4 -9.96 -3.68 -19.33
C MET A 4 -11.39 -3.95 -18.82
N PRO A 5 -11.93 -3.09 -17.93
CA PRO A 5 -13.31 -3.21 -17.50
C PRO A 5 -14.25 -3.02 -18.68
N CYS A 6 -15.32 -3.82 -18.72
CA CYS A 6 -16.32 -3.82 -19.79
C CYS A 6 -17.25 -2.60 -19.78
N GLU A 7 -17.22 -1.77 -18.73
CA GLU A 7 -18.03 -0.57 -18.62
C GLU A 7 -17.13 0.66 -18.41
N PRO A 8 -17.48 1.81 -19.02
CA PRO A 8 -16.77 3.07 -18.78
C PRO A 8 -16.87 3.43 -17.31
N PHE A 9 -15.74 3.79 -16.70
CA PHE A 9 -15.72 4.18 -15.31
C PHE A 9 -16.56 5.45 -15.09
N GLN A 10 -17.63 5.34 -14.31
CA GLN A 10 -18.35 6.52 -13.82
C GLN A 10 -17.44 7.28 -12.84
N PRO A 11 -17.39 8.64 -12.87
CA PRO A 11 -16.47 9.43 -12.05
C PRO A 11 -16.56 9.13 -10.54
N GLU A 12 -17.75 8.88 -10.01
CA GLU A 12 -17.92 8.48 -8.61
C GLU A 12 -17.38 7.06 -8.33
N GLY A 13 -17.44 6.17 -9.33
CA GLY A 13 -16.96 4.80 -9.25
C GLY A 13 -15.43 4.70 -9.22
N ILE A 14 -14.71 5.61 -9.90
CA ILE A 14 -13.24 5.58 -9.98
C ILE A 14 -12.61 5.72 -8.60
N ARG A 15 -13.00 6.74 -7.83
CA ARG A 15 -12.40 7.00 -6.50
C ARG A 15 -12.64 5.84 -5.54
N ARG A 16 -13.86 5.28 -5.57
CA ARG A 16 -14.23 4.11 -4.77
C ARG A 16 -13.42 2.88 -5.18
N ALA A 17 -13.31 2.60 -6.48
CA ALA A 17 -12.53 1.48 -7.00
C ALA A 17 -11.04 1.61 -6.68
N ILE A 18 -10.47 2.82 -6.79
CA ILE A 18 -9.07 3.08 -6.41
C ILE A 18 -8.87 2.80 -4.91
N ARG A 19 -9.76 3.31 -4.05
CA ARG A 19 -9.67 3.05 -2.60
C ARG A 19 -9.73 1.56 -2.30
N GLN A 20 -10.70 0.86 -2.86
CA GLN A 20 -10.85 -0.58 -2.66
C GLN A 20 -9.61 -1.35 -3.13
N ARG A 21 -9.07 -1.04 -4.32
CA ARG A 21 -7.85 -1.67 -4.83
C ARG A 21 -6.63 -1.39 -3.97
N PHE A 22 -6.56 -0.20 -3.37
CA PHE A 22 -5.50 0.17 -2.46
C PHE A 22 -5.59 -0.60 -1.13
N GLU A 23 -6.78 -0.75 -0.57
CA GLU A 23 -7.02 -1.58 0.62
C GLU A 23 -6.70 -3.05 0.33
N GLU A 24 -7.21 -3.61 -0.77
CA GLU A 24 -6.89 -4.97 -1.23
C GLU A 24 -5.38 -5.19 -1.39
N PHE A 25 -4.65 -4.18 -1.86
CA PHE A 25 -3.19 -4.25 -2.00
C PHE A 25 -2.46 -4.28 -0.65
N LEU A 26 -2.88 -3.46 0.32
CA LEU A 26 -2.28 -3.45 1.65
C LEU A 26 -2.63 -4.70 2.46
N ASP A 27 -3.79 -5.29 2.18
CA ASP A 27 -4.22 -6.57 2.76
C ASP A 27 -3.64 -7.81 2.04
N ASP A 28 -2.95 -7.63 0.92
CA ASP A 28 -2.26 -8.73 0.24
C ASP A 28 -0.91 -9.02 0.93
N GLU A 29 -0.83 -10.09 1.73
CA GLU A 29 0.39 -10.50 2.43
C GLU A 29 1.55 -10.90 1.50
N GLU A 30 1.29 -11.20 0.23
CA GLU A 30 2.35 -11.49 -0.75
C GLU A 30 2.96 -10.19 -1.29
N ARG A 31 2.18 -9.09 -1.30
CA ARG A 31 2.59 -7.81 -1.89
C ARG A 31 2.92 -6.73 -0.86
N PHE A 32 2.30 -6.74 0.29
CA PHE A 32 2.61 -5.85 1.38
C PHE A 32 3.03 -6.70 2.57
N VAL A 33 4.31 -7.05 2.60
CA VAL A 33 4.84 -8.02 3.57
C VAL A 33 5.26 -7.27 4.83
N ILE A 34 4.69 -7.61 5.98
CA ILE A 34 5.15 -7.15 7.28
C ILE A 34 6.01 -8.25 7.89
N ASP A 35 7.33 -8.06 7.83
CA ASP A 35 8.34 -8.97 8.38
C ASP A 35 8.61 -8.60 9.84
N VAL A 36 7.90 -9.27 10.75
CA VAL A 36 7.97 -9.02 12.20
C VAL A 36 9.34 -9.33 12.78
N GLN A 37 10.03 -10.35 12.26
CA GLN A 37 11.34 -10.76 12.78
C GLN A 37 12.42 -9.71 12.53
N SER A 38 12.46 -9.16 11.32
CA SER A 38 13.42 -8.10 10.96
C SER A 38 12.90 -6.68 11.19
N ARG A 39 11.66 -6.53 11.67
CA ARG A 39 10.95 -5.25 11.82
C ARG A 39 10.95 -4.43 10.54
N GLN A 40 10.63 -5.08 9.41
CA GLN A 40 10.59 -4.45 8.10
C GLN A 40 9.22 -4.57 7.43
N VAL A 41 8.84 -3.53 6.68
CA VAL A 41 7.75 -3.58 5.71
C VAL A 41 8.37 -3.68 4.33
N ARG A 42 8.11 -4.79 3.63
CA ARG A 42 8.59 -4.99 2.26
C ARG A 42 7.49 -4.59 1.28
N VAL A 43 7.79 -3.60 0.45
CA VAL A 43 6.84 -3.02 -0.50
C VAL A 43 7.31 -3.19 -1.94
N PRO A 44 6.40 -3.07 -2.93
CA PRO A 44 6.78 -3.03 -4.34
C PRO A 44 7.84 -1.94 -4.58
N PRO A 45 8.83 -2.17 -5.47
CA PRO A 45 9.86 -1.18 -5.79
C PRO A 45 9.30 0.19 -6.21
N VAL A 46 8.14 0.19 -6.88
CA VAL A 46 7.45 1.43 -7.25
C VAL A 46 7.01 2.22 -6.03
N LEU A 47 6.42 1.56 -5.01
CA LEU A 47 6.00 2.23 -3.79
C LEU A 47 7.22 2.71 -3.00
N ALA A 48 8.26 1.87 -2.90
CA ALA A 48 9.53 2.24 -2.27
C ALA A 48 10.11 3.54 -2.87
N ARG A 49 10.14 3.65 -4.21
CA ARG A 49 10.61 4.83 -4.95
C ARG A 49 9.81 6.09 -4.62
N PHE A 50 8.50 5.98 -4.42
CA PHE A 50 7.64 7.14 -4.12
C PHE A 50 7.51 7.45 -2.62
N SER A 51 8.03 6.58 -1.73
CA SER A 51 7.93 6.77 -0.27
C SER A 51 8.35 8.16 0.21
N PRO A 52 9.49 8.75 -0.23
CA PRO A 52 9.88 10.07 0.25
C PRO A 52 8.86 11.16 -0.08
N SER A 53 8.23 11.08 -1.25
CA SER A 53 7.20 12.03 -1.67
C SER A 53 5.92 11.88 -0.84
N LEU A 54 5.49 10.63 -0.60
CA LEU A 54 4.31 10.34 0.23
C LEU A 54 4.50 10.78 1.69
N ILE A 55 5.69 10.55 2.24
CA ILE A 55 6.05 10.99 3.59
C ILE A 55 6.06 12.52 3.66
N ALA A 56 6.72 13.19 2.71
CA ALA A 56 6.78 14.64 2.69
C ALA A 56 5.39 15.30 2.54
N ASP A 57 4.49 14.70 1.75
CA ASP A 57 3.11 15.18 1.63
C ASP A 57 2.33 15.03 2.93
N TYR A 58 2.47 13.88 3.61
CA TYR A 58 1.87 13.65 4.92
C TYR A 58 2.38 14.66 5.96
N GLU A 59 3.70 14.82 6.07
CA GLU A 59 4.33 15.74 7.03
C GLU A 59 3.87 17.18 6.81
N ARG A 60 3.83 17.62 5.54
CA ARG A 60 3.30 18.94 5.18
C ARG A 60 1.83 19.10 5.57
N ARG A 61 1.01 18.08 5.28
CA ARG A 61 -0.44 18.15 5.48
C ARG A 61 -0.82 18.15 6.97
N TYR A 62 -0.09 17.43 7.80
CA TYR A 62 -0.43 17.22 9.21
C TYR A 62 0.52 17.93 10.18
N GLY A 63 1.51 18.70 9.70
CA GLY A 63 2.48 19.40 10.55
C GLY A 63 3.33 18.44 11.38
N ALA A 64 3.66 17.27 10.82
CA ALA A 64 4.41 16.21 11.49
C ALA A 64 5.88 16.18 11.02
N THR A 65 6.75 15.55 11.81
CA THR A 65 8.15 15.29 11.44
C THR A 65 8.56 13.89 11.84
N GLY A 66 9.34 13.22 10.99
CA GLY A 66 9.82 11.85 11.24
C GLY A 66 8.76 10.79 10.93
N ALA A 67 7.82 11.09 10.03
CA ALA A 67 6.81 10.11 9.65
C ALA A 67 7.44 8.96 8.85
N THR A 68 6.96 7.73 9.08
CA THR A 68 7.30 6.58 8.23
C THR A 68 6.28 6.45 7.10
N LEU A 69 6.61 5.66 6.07
CA LEU A 69 5.63 5.34 5.03
C LEU A 69 4.36 4.72 5.63
N THR A 70 4.51 3.81 6.60
CA THR A 70 3.38 3.17 7.29
C THR A 70 2.43 4.21 7.87
N THR A 71 2.98 5.21 8.57
CA THR A 71 2.20 6.33 9.11
C THR A 71 1.57 7.18 8.02
N ALA A 72 2.30 7.46 6.93
CA ALA A 72 1.80 8.25 5.81
C ALA A 72 0.62 7.58 5.08
N LEU A 73 0.53 6.26 5.09
CA LEU A 73 -0.55 5.50 4.44
C LEU A 73 -1.81 5.38 5.31
N LEU A 74 -1.71 5.45 6.64
CA LEU A 74 -2.83 5.26 7.57
C LEU A 74 -4.09 6.07 7.24
N PRO A 75 -4.02 7.38 6.90
CA PRO A 75 -5.21 8.19 6.60
C PRO A 75 -6.00 7.71 5.38
N HIS A 76 -5.41 6.85 4.56
CA HIS A 76 -6.00 6.35 3.32
C HIS A 76 -6.56 4.92 3.46
N THR A 77 -6.50 4.35 4.66
CA THR A 77 -6.92 2.98 4.94
C THR A 77 -8.07 2.93 5.90
N SER A 78 -8.84 1.85 5.81
CA SER A 78 -9.81 1.46 6.83
C SER A 78 -9.66 -0.03 7.17
N SER A 79 -10.30 -0.48 8.25
CA SER A 79 -10.49 -1.89 8.57
C SER A 79 -9.19 -2.72 8.79
N SER A 80 -9.06 -3.87 8.13
CA SER A 80 -7.93 -4.80 8.24
C SER A 80 -6.62 -4.16 7.80
N ALA A 81 -6.60 -3.48 6.66
CA ALA A 81 -5.41 -2.80 6.16
C ALA A 81 -4.89 -1.77 7.16
N GLN A 82 -5.80 -1.02 7.79
CA GLN A 82 -5.45 -0.06 8.84
C GLN A 82 -4.83 -0.75 10.06
N ARG A 83 -5.40 -1.87 10.53
CA ARG A 83 -4.85 -2.63 11.66
C ARG A 83 -3.45 -3.17 11.34
N ARG A 84 -3.27 -3.75 10.15
CA ARG A 84 -1.96 -4.25 9.69
C ARG A 84 -0.92 -3.13 9.66
N LEU A 85 -1.28 -1.95 9.17
CA LEU A 85 -0.39 -0.79 9.20
C LEU A 85 -0.07 -0.32 10.63
N GLN A 86 -1.04 -0.33 11.53
CA GLN A 86 -0.83 0.03 12.94
C GLN A 86 0.16 -0.93 13.62
N ASP A 87 0.06 -2.22 13.36
CA ASP A 87 0.98 -3.24 13.90
C ASP A 87 2.42 -3.07 13.38
N ALA A 88 2.57 -2.44 12.21
CA ALA A 88 3.86 -2.16 11.56
C ALA A 88 4.39 -0.74 11.81
N ILE A 89 3.80 0.02 12.74
CA ILE A 89 4.32 1.35 13.10
C ILE A 89 5.76 1.23 13.61
N GLY A 90 6.62 2.11 13.12
CA GLY A 90 8.05 2.14 13.45
C GLY A 90 8.90 1.08 12.77
N TYR A 91 8.34 0.27 11.86
CA TYR A 91 9.12 -0.67 11.06
C TYR A 91 9.82 0.06 9.91
N ALA A 92 11.02 -0.42 9.55
CA ALA A 92 11.76 0.13 8.42
C ALA A 92 11.13 -0.33 7.09
N VAL A 93 11.13 0.54 6.08
CA VAL A 93 10.57 0.20 4.76
C VAL A 93 11.70 -0.21 3.83
N SER A 94 11.56 -1.37 3.20
CA SER A 94 12.51 -1.86 2.22
C SER A 94 11.79 -2.32 0.94
N PRO A 95 12.41 -2.17 -0.25
CA PRO A 95 11.85 -2.78 -1.45
C PRO A 95 11.92 -4.30 -1.30
N ALA A 96 10.83 -5.02 -1.58
CA ALA A 96 10.94 -6.48 -1.64
C ALA A 96 11.76 -6.89 -2.88
N PRO A 97 12.49 -8.03 -2.79
CA PRO A 97 13.38 -8.46 -3.84
C PRO A 97 12.62 -8.71 -5.16
N PRO A 98 13.26 -8.45 -6.32
CA PRO A 98 12.66 -8.69 -7.63
C PRO A 98 12.23 -10.16 -7.74
N GLY A 99 11.02 -10.38 -8.27
CA GLY A 99 10.43 -11.72 -8.43
C GLY A 99 9.37 -12.11 -7.39
N LYS A 100 9.33 -11.47 -6.20
CA LYS A 100 8.23 -11.69 -5.23
C LYS A 100 6.92 -11.01 -5.65
N PHE A 101 7.01 -10.00 -6.50
CA PHE A 101 5.87 -9.23 -7.03
C PHE A 101 5.46 -9.62 -8.44
N LEU A 102 5.74 -10.87 -8.86
CA LEU A 102 5.12 -11.37 -10.08
C LEU A 102 3.62 -11.25 -9.89
N LEU A 103 2.95 -10.54 -10.81
CA LEU A 103 1.52 -10.28 -10.79
C LEU A 103 0.75 -11.60 -10.80
N THR A 104 0.57 -12.22 -9.62
CA THR A 104 -0.30 -13.38 -9.46
C THR A 104 -1.71 -12.81 -9.56
N THR A 105 -2.26 -12.85 -10.76
CA THR A 105 -3.71 -12.73 -10.94
C THR A 105 -4.27 -14.06 -10.46
N LYS A 106 -4.59 -14.18 -9.17
CA LYS A 106 -5.40 -15.31 -8.68
C LYS A 106 -6.69 -15.33 -9.52
N PRO A 107 -7.03 -16.43 -10.20
CA PRO A 107 -8.33 -16.55 -10.84
C PRO A 107 -9.37 -16.71 -9.74
N HIS A 108 -10.30 -15.76 -9.62
CA HIS A 108 -11.55 -16.02 -8.90
C HIS A 108 -12.28 -17.14 -9.65
N ARG A 109 -12.48 -18.27 -8.96
CA ARG A 109 -13.50 -19.26 -9.29
C ARG A 109 -14.85 -18.79 -8.78
#